data_AF-A0A8H5ZDH8-F1
#
_entry.id   AF-A0A8H5ZDH8-F1
#
_cell.length_a   1.000
_cell.length_b   1.000
_cell.length_c   1.000
_cell.angle_alpha   90.00
_cell.angle_beta   90.00
_cell.angle_gamma   90.00
#
_symmetry.space_group_name_H-M   'P 1'
#
loop_
_entity.id
_entity.type
_entity.pdbx_description
1 polymer ?
#
loop_
_entity_poly.entity_id
_entity_poly.type
_entity_poly.pdbx_seq_one_letter_code
_entity_poly.pdbx_strand_id
1 'polypeptide(L)'
;MSVKFDKETFHSTAAAVDAASKGNDDLMHEIGQAITKGGGPNGYLAAYLKQLQSNPLRTKMLTSGTLSGLQEFLASWIAHDRSKSGHYFTSRVPKMAIYGALISAPLGHVLISALQKVFQGRKSLKAKVLQILASNLIVAPIQNSVYLICMALIAGARTFHQVKATVKAGFWPVMKVSWVVSPLSLAFAQQFLPETTWVPFFNIIGFIIGTYINAHTKKKRLAALRRKHYGEGGGRTSRPGSRPGSVSGRAVDEYGRPDDRPRY
;
A
#
# COMPACT_ATOMS: atom_id res chain seq x y z
N MET A 1 0.35 6.90 -69.28
CA MET A 1 0.92 6.08 -68.19
C MET A 1 0.26 6.50 -66.89
N SER A 2 -0.67 5.71 -66.37
CA SER A 2 -1.39 5.99 -65.10
C SER A 2 -0.91 5.00 -64.06
N VAL A 3 -0.33 5.51 -62.98
CA VAL A 3 0.37 4.73 -61.96
C VAL A 3 -0.63 4.34 -60.86
N LYS A 4 -0.85 3.03 -60.70
CA LYS A 4 -1.66 2.42 -59.64
C LYS A 4 -0.87 2.38 -58.32
N PHE A 5 -0.92 3.42 -57.52
CA PHE A 5 -0.50 3.37 -56.11
C PHE A 5 -1.46 4.22 -55.30
N ASP A 6 -2.45 3.60 -54.65
CA ASP A 6 -3.17 4.21 -53.50
C ASP A 6 -4.22 3.29 -52.86
N LYS A 7 -4.59 2.14 -53.48
CA LYS A 7 -5.58 1.23 -52.87
C LYS A 7 -5.01 0.14 -51.95
N GLU A 8 -3.75 -0.29 -52.11
CA GLU A 8 -3.19 -1.38 -51.31
C GLU A 8 -2.71 -0.93 -49.91
N THR A 9 -2.21 0.30 -49.79
CA THR A 9 -1.65 0.85 -48.53
C THR A 9 -2.72 1.07 -47.44
N PHE A 10 -3.94 1.45 -47.84
CA PHE A 10 -5.06 1.63 -46.91
C PHE A 10 -5.63 0.29 -46.40
N HIS A 11 -5.66 -0.76 -47.22
CA HIS A 11 -6.09 -2.09 -46.78
C HIS A 11 -5.09 -2.75 -45.81
N SER A 12 -3.78 -2.57 -46.02
CA SER A 12 -2.75 -3.09 -45.12
C SER A 12 -2.79 -2.43 -43.73
N THR A 13 -3.09 -1.14 -43.67
CA THR A 13 -3.13 -0.38 -42.41
C THR A 13 -4.40 -0.70 -41.63
N ALA A 14 -5.56 -0.79 -42.31
CA ALA A 14 -6.80 -1.22 -41.69
C ALA A 14 -6.73 -2.67 -41.18
N ALA A 15 -6.13 -3.59 -41.94
CA ALA A 15 -5.94 -4.98 -41.51
C ALA A 15 -4.97 -5.11 -40.33
N ALA A 16 -3.92 -4.29 -40.25
CA ALA A 16 -2.99 -4.28 -39.12
C ALA A 16 -3.64 -3.73 -37.82
N VAL A 17 -4.50 -2.72 -37.94
CA VAL A 17 -5.24 -2.16 -36.79
C VAL A 17 -6.34 -3.13 -36.32
N ASP A 18 -7.02 -3.80 -37.26
CA ASP A 18 -8.05 -4.81 -36.95
C ASP A 18 -7.45 -6.09 -36.33
N ALA A 19 -6.26 -6.51 -36.79
CA ALA A 19 -5.50 -7.61 -36.21
C ALA A 19 -4.95 -7.27 -34.81
N ALA A 20 -4.51 -6.03 -34.58
CA ALA A 20 -4.07 -5.57 -33.25
C ALA A 20 -5.25 -5.46 -32.26
N SER A 21 -6.43 -5.04 -32.73
CA SER A 21 -7.65 -5.04 -31.91
C SER A 21 -8.09 -6.47 -31.56
N LYS A 22 -8.15 -7.36 -32.55
CA LYS A 22 -8.49 -8.79 -32.34
C LYS A 22 -7.50 -9.50 -31.42
N GLY A 23 -6.21 -9.19 -31.51
CA GLY A 23 -5.19 -9.75 -30.61
C GLY A 23 -5.38 -9.30 -29.16
N ASN A 24 -5.80 -8.05 -28.92
CA ASN A 24 -6.17 -7.59 -27.59
C ASN A 24 -7.48 -8.21 -27.11
N ASP A 25 -8.49 -8.33 -27.98
CA ASP A 25 -9.78 -8.92 -27.62
C ASP A 25 -9.67 -10.42 -27.32
N ASP A 26 -8.87 -11.17 -28.10
CA ASP A 26 -8.56 -12.59 -27.84
C ASP A 26 -7.76 -12.76 -26.55
N LEU A 27 -6.80 -11.88 -26.28
CA LEU A 27 -6.03 -11.92 -25.03
C LEU A 27 -6.90 -11.54 -23.83
N MET A 28 -7.82 -10.58 -23.97
CA MET A 28 -8.81 -10.26 -22.93
C MET A 28 -9.81 -11.39 -22.74
N HIS A 29 -10.20 -12.10 -23.81
CA HIS A 29 -11.03 -13.30 -23.73
C HIS A 29 -10.31 -14.49 -23.10
N GLU A 30 -9.02 -14.69 -23.41
CA GLU A 30 -8.19 -15.74 -22.83
C GLU A 30 -7.90 -15.47 -21.35
N ILE A 31 -7.56 -14.24 -20.99
CA ILE A 31 -7.44 -13.79 -19.60
C ILE A 31 -8.80 -13.92 -18.90
N GLY A 32 -9.88 -13.50 -19.56
CA GLY A 32 -11.25 -13.63 -19.05
C GLY A 32 -11.62 -15.09 -18.77
N GLN A 33 -11.32 -16.00 -19.69
CA GLN A 33 -11.51 -17.44 -19.52
C GLN A 33 -10.59 -18.03 -18.47
N ALA A 34 -9.34 -17.60 -18.37
CA ALA A 34 -8.41 -18.05 -17.34
C ALA A 34 -8.85 -17.60 -15.94
N ILE A 35 -9.37 -16.39 -15.79
CA ILE A 35 -9.93 -15.87 -14.54
C ILE A 35 -11.24 -16.58 -14.19
N THR A 36 -12.12 -16.83 -15.16
CA THR A 36 -13.45 -17.43 -14.94
C THR A 36 -13.46 -18.95 -14.84
N LYS A 37 -12.47 -19.66 -15.41
CA LYS A 37 -12.23 -21.12 -15.18
C LYS A 37 -12.08 -21.45 -13.69
N GLY A 38 -11.72 -20.46 -12.86
CA GLY A 38 -11.63 -20.58 -11.41
C GLY A 38 -12.95 -20.45 -10.62
N GLY A 39 -14.10 -20.27 -11.28
CA GLY A 39 -15.41 -20.08 -10.63
C GLY A 39 -16.18 -21.37 -10.31
N GLY A 40 -15.73 -22.53 -10.83
CA GLY A 40 -16.40 -23.82 -10.60
C GLY A 40 -16.03 -24.48 -9.25
N PRO A 41 -16.65 -25.63 -8.92
CA PRO A 41 -16.42 -26.38 -7.67
C PRO A 41 -14.96 -26.77 -7.39
N ASN A 42 -14.11 -26.80 -8.43
CA ASN A 42 -12.67 -27.08 -8.36
C ASN A 42 -11.79 -25.90 -8.83
N GLY A 43 -12.34 -24.68 -8.82
CA GLY A 43 -11.64 -23.50 -9.30
C GLY A 43 -10.61 -22.91 -8.32
N TYR A 44 -9.90 -21.87 -8.73
CA TYR A 44 -8.83 -21.24 -7.94
C TYR A 44 -9.30 -20.76 -6.56
N LEU A 45 -10.54 -20.27 -6.45
CA LEU A 45 -11.11 -19.89 -5.17
C LEU A 45 -11.28 -21.11 -4.26
N ALA A 46 -11.79 -22.23 -4.77
CA ALA A 46 -11.94 -23.46 -4.01
C ALA A 46 -10.57 -24.00 -3.56
N ALA A 47 -9.56 -23.98 -4.44
CA ALA A 47 -8.19 -24.35 -4.11
C ALA A 47 -7.58 -23.44 -3.02
N TYR A 48 -7.80 -22.13 -3.11
CA TYR A 48 -7.39 -21.16 -2.10
C TYR A 48 -8.06 -21.42 -0.75
N LEU A 49 -9.38 -21.62 -0.73
CA LEU A 49 -10.14 -21.92 0.48
C LEU A 49 -9.69 -23.24 1.12
N LYS A 50 -9.41 -24.27 0.31
CA LYS A 50 -8.83 -25.54 0.78
C LYS A 50 -7.47 -25.32 1.45
N GLN A 51 -6.60 -24.51 0.86
CA GLN A 51 -5.31 -24.16 1.46
C GLN A 51 -5.46 -23.30 2.71
N LEU A 52 -6.46 -22.42 2.76
CA LEU A 52 -6.75 -21.60 3.92
C LEU A 52 -7.25 -22.43 5.11
N GLN A 53 -7.97 -23.52 4.87
CA GLN A 53 -8.43 -24.44 5.91
C GLN A 53 -7.33 -25.43 6.34
N SER A 54 -6.62 -26.04 5.38
CA SER A 54 -5.59 -27.06 5.66
C SER A 54 -4.27 -26.48 6.15
N ASN A 55 -3.85 -25.32 5.63
CA ASN A 55 -2.57 -24.67 5.94
C ASN A 55 -2.77 -23.18 6.26
N PRO A 56 -3.56 -22.84 7.31
CA PRO A 56 -4.07 -21.48 7.52
C PRO A 56 -2.97 -20.43 7.70
N LEU A 57 -1.90 -20.74 8.43
CA LEU A 57 -0.81 -19.78 8.64
C LEU A 57 -0.03 -19.55 7.34
N ARG A 58 0.45 -20.61 6.69
CA ARG A 58 1.19 -20.52 5.42
C ARG A 58 0.42 -19.75 4.35
N THR A 59 -0.86 -20.07 4.17
CA THR A 59 -1.72 -19.39 3.20
C THR A 59 -1.87 -17.91 3.54
N LYS A 60 -2.10 -17.56 4.81
CA LYS A 60 -2.17 -16.15 5.25
C LYS A 60 -0.85 -15.41 5.02
N MET A 61 0.30 -16.05 5.26
CA MET A 61 1.62 -15.46 5.02
C MET A 61 1.83 -15.17 3.53
N LEU A 62 1.56 -16.13 2.65
CA LEU A 62 1.69 -15.95 1.20
C LEU A 62 0.75 -14.86 0.67
N THR A 63 -0.52 -14.88 1.09
CA THR A 63 -1.50 -13.87 0.70
C THR A 63 -1.11 -12.49 1.22
N SER A 64 -0.81 -12.36 2.51
CA SER A 64 -0.47 -11.06 3.12
C SER A 64 0.81 -10.48 2.53
N GLY A 65 1.84 -11.29 2.29
CA GLY A 65 3.07 -10.84 1.64
C GLY A 65 2.82 -10.35 0.21
N THR A 66 2.10 -11.13 -0.58
CA THR A 66 1.74 -10.75 -1.95
C THR A 66 0.96 -9.44 -1.97
N LEU A 67 -0.09 -9.33 -1.17
CA LEU A 67 -0.92 -8.13 -1.09
C LEU A 67 -0.13 -6.91 -0.61
N SER A 68 0.71 -7.06 0.42
CA SER A 68 1.50 -5.93 0.95
C SER A 68 2.53 -5.42 -0.06
N GLY A 69 3.19 -6.32 -0.80
CA GLY A 69 4.08 -5.95 -1.89
C GLY A 69 3.35 -5.21 -3.02
N LEU A 70 2.21 -5.76 -3.46
CA LEU A 70 1.38 -5.14 -4.49
C LEU A 70 0.84 -3.77 -4.05
N GLN A 71 0.42 -3.63 -2.79
CA GLN A 71 -0.01 -2.35 -2.22
C GLN A 71 1.10 -1.30 -2.29
N GLU A 72 2.33 -1.66 -1.91
CA GLU A 72 3.47 -0.75 -1.96
C GLU A 72 3.81 -0.36 -3.40
N PHE A 73 3.75 -1.31 -4.34
CA PHE A 73 3.97 -1.06 -5.76
C PHE A 73 2.92 -0.09 -6.33
N LEU A 74 1.64 -0.38 -6.14
CA LEU A 74 0.54 0.48 -6.60
C LEU A 74 0.58 1.85 -5.93
N ALA A 75 0.85 1.90 -4.63
CA ALA A 75 0.98 3.16 -3.90
C ALA A 75 2.14 4.01 -4.44
N SER A 76 3.28 3.39 -4.78
CA SER A 76 4.39 4.06 -5.43
C SER A 76 4.02 4.60 -6.82
N TRP A 77 3.27 3.82 -7.60
CA TRP A 77 2.78 4.24 -8.91
C TRP A 77 1.82 5.44 -8.80
N ILE A 78 0.79 5.35 -7.94
CA ILE A 78 -0.22 6.39 -7.71
C ILE A 78 0.40 7.69 -7.14
N ALA A 79 1.42 7.56 -6.29
CA ALA A 79 2.10 8.72 -5.70
C ALA A 79 3.19 9.32 -6.59
N HIS A 80 3.48 8.70 -7.74
CA HIS A 80 4.66 8.99 -8.57
C HIS A 80 5.99 8.93 -7.77
N ASP A 81 6.06 8.03 -6.79
CA ASP A 81 7.24 7.77 -5.95
C ASP A 81 8.18 6.80 -6.69
N ARG A 82 9.04 7.35 -7.56
CA ARG A 82 9.99 6.59 -8.38
C ARG A 82 11.27 6.27 -7.60
N SER A 83 11.86 5.11 -7.89
CA SER A 83 13.21 4.76 -7.44
C SER A 83 14.28 5.64 -8.08
N LYS A 84 15.52 5.55 -7.60
CA LYS A 84 16.66 6.28 -8.18
C LYS A 84 16.89 5.97 -9.68
N SER A 85 16.51 4.77 -10.12
CA SER A 85 16.59 4.33 -11.53
C SER A 85 15.33 4.64 -12.34
N GLY A 86 14.33 5.34 -11.78
CA GLY A 86 13.13 5.78 -12.50
C GLY A 86 11.95 4.82 -12.50
N HIS A 87 12.12 3.57 -12.05
CA HIS A 87 11.03 2.58 -11.99
C HIS A 87 10.24 2.67 -10.67
N TYR A 88 8.97 2.22 -10.68
CA TYR A 88 8.09 2.19 -9.50
C TYR A 88 8.31 0.98 -8.58
N PHE A 89 9.05 -0.02 -9.04
CA PHE A 89 9.51 -1.12 -8.20
C PHE A 89 10.65 -0.64 -7.30
N THR A 90 10.31 -0.04 -6.18
CA THR A 90 11.28 0.48 -5.22
C THR A 90 11.78 -0.62 -4.28
N SER A 91 12.90 -0.38 -3.59
CA SER A 91 13.41 -1.30 -2.55
C SER A 91 12.44 -1.49 -1.37
N ARG A 92 11.34 -0.74 -1.30
CA ARG A 92 10.28 -0.90 -0.30
C ARG A 92 9.30 -2.02 -0.67
N VAL A 93 9.10 -2.32 -1.95
CA VAL A 93 8.17 -3.38 -2.41
C VAL A 93 8.53 -4.75 -1.82
N PRO A 94 9.76 -5.28 -1.98
CA PRO A 94 10.12 -6.55 -1.37
C PRO A 94 10.11 -6.50 0.16
N LYS A 95 10.45 -5.36 0.77
CA LYS A 95 10.38 -5.19 2.24
C LYS A 95 8.95 -5.26 2.75
N MET A 96 7.99 -4.67 2.04
CA MET A 96 6.57 -4.74 2.38
C MET A 96 6.02 -6.15 2.16
N ALA A 97 6.47 -6.87 1.14
CA ALA A 97 6.13 -8.27 0.97
C ALA A 97 6.62 -9.14 2.13
N ILE A 98 7.87 -8.94 2.57
CA ILE A 98 8.43 -9.62 3.74
C ILE A 98 7.66 -9.24 5.01
N TYR A 99 7.32 -7.97 5.20
CA TYR A 99 6.49 -7.52 6.32
C TYR A 99 5.14 -8.25 6.34
N GLY A 100 4.43 -8.30 5.21
CA GLY A 100 3.14 -8.99 5.12
C GLY A 100 3.27 -10.47 5.48
N ALA A 101 4.26 -11.14 4.90
CA ALA A 101 4.45 -12.57 5.07
C ALA A 101 4.95 -12.96 6.46
N LEU A 102 5.96 -12.28 7.00
CA LEU A 102 6.67 -12.73 8.19
C LEU A 102 6.30 -11.98 9.46
N ILE A 103 5.64 -10.83 9.36
CA ILE A 103 5.27 -10.01 10.51
C ILE A 103 3.75 -9.91 10.63
N SER A 104 3.09 -9.34 9.61
CA SER A 104 1.66 -9.03 9.67
C SER A 104 0.78 -10.26 9.82
N ALA A 105 0.96 -11.26 8.93
CA ALA A 105 0.15 -12.48 8.95
C ALA A 105 0.37 -13.33 10.22
N PRO A 106 1.61 -13.62 10.68
CA PRO A 106 1.83 -14.37 11.91
C PRO A 106 1.29 -13.65 13.15
N LEU A 107 1.53 -12.33 13.27
CA LEU A 107 1.01 -11.53 14.37
C LEU A 107 -0.53 -11.58 14.42
N GLY A 108 -1.18 -11.34 13.28
CA GLY A 108 -2.64 -11.39 13.20
C GLY A 108 -3.18 -12.79 13.50
N HIS A 109 -2.53 -13.83 13.01
CA HIS A 109 -2.91 -15.21 13.31
C HIS A 109 -2.85 -15.50 14.82
N VAL A 110 -1.77 -15.13 15.49
CA VAL A 110 -1.61 -15.37 16.93
C VAL A 110 -2.60 -14.56 17.76
N LEU A 111 -2.74 -13.25 17.50
CA LEU A 111 -3.63 -12.38 18.27
C LEU A 111 -5.10 -12.78 18.13
N ILE A 112 -5.54 -13.10 16.91
CA ILE A 112 -6.91 -13.57 16.68
C ILE A 112 -7.10 -14.95 17.28
N SER A 113 -6.16 -15.88 17.14
CA SER A 113 -6.28 -17.21 17.77
C SER A 113 -6.33 -17.10 19.31
N ALA A 114 -5.55 -16.21 19.92
CA ALA A 114 -5.61 -15.93 21.34
C ALA A 114 -6.98 -15.35 21.75
N LEU A 115 -7.48 -14.37 21.00
CA LEU A 115 -8.82 -13.80 21.23
C LEU A 115 -9.91 -14.87 21.10
N GLN A 116 -9.85 -15.71 20.06
CA GLN A 116 -10.81 -16.80 19.89
C GLN A 116 -10.76 -17.76 21.07
N LYS A 117 -9.56 -18.17 21.52
CA LYS A 117 -9.38 -19.03 22.71
C LYS A 117 -10.02 -18.46 23.97
N VAL A 118 -9.86 -17.16 24.25
CA VAL A 118 -10.46 -16.50 25.43
C VAL A 118 -11.99 -16.54 25.40
N PHE A 119 -12.60 -16.52 24.22
CA PHE A 119 -14.05 -16.50 24.03
C PHE A 119 -14.63 -17.86 23.61
N GLN A 120 -13.82 -18.93 23.58
CA GLN A 120 -14.28 -20.28 23.26
C GLN A 120 -15.43 -20.71 24.18
N GLY A 121 -16.46 -21.32 23.58
CA GLY A 121 -17.66 -21.78 24.30
C GLY A 121 -18.64 -20.67 24.71
N ARG A 122 -18.30 -19.38 24.56
CA ARG A 122 -19.18 -18.28 24.94
C ARG A 122 -20.12 -17.89 23.80
N LYS A 123 -21.37 -18.37 23.84
CA LYS A 123 -22.36 -18.17 22.76
C LYS A 123 -23.30 -16.98 22.96
N SER A 124 -23.32 -16.36 24.15
CA SER A 124 -24.24 -15.27 24.46
C SER A 124 -23.99 -14.02 23.60
N LEU A 125 -25.05 -13.24 23.34
CA LEU A 125 -24.94 -11.96 22.62
C LEU A 125 -23.91 -11.03 23.30
N LYS A 126 -23.94 -10.97 24.64
CA LYS A 126 -22.97 -10.21 25.44
C LYS A 126 -21.53 -10.66 25.17
N ALA A 127 -21.28 -11.96 25.08
CA ALA A 127 -19.94 -12.47 24.79
C ALA A 127 -19.47 -12.12 23.37
N LYS A 128 -20.36 -12.22 22.37
CA LYS A 128 -20.04 -11.81 20.99
C LYS A 128 -19.71 -10.32 20.90
N VAL A 129 -20.50 -9.47 21.54
CA VAL A 129 -20.24 -8.02 21.60
C VAL A 129 -18.91 -7.74 22.28
N LEU A 130 -18.65 -8.36 23.43
CA LEU A 130 -17.39 -8.19 24.15
C LEU A 130 -16.17 -8.68 23.35
N GLN A 131 -16.32 -9.76 22.58
CA GLN A 131 -15.28 -10.26 21.68
C GLN A 131 -14.96 -9.26 20.57
N ILE A 132 -15.98 -8.64 19.97
CA ILE A 132 -15.82 -7.60 18.95
C ILE A 132 -15.12 -6.36 19.55
N LEU A 133 -15.53 -5.94 20.75
CA LEU A 133 -14.89 -4.82 21.45
C LEU A 133 -13.43 -5.13 21.77
N ALA A 134 -13.12 -6.31 22.29
CA ALA A 134 -11.75 -6.73 22.57
C ALA A 134 -10.91 -6.79 21.28
N SER A 135 -11.47 -7.27 20.17
CA SER A 135 -10.81 -7.21 18.86
C SER A 135 -10.46 -5.77 18.45
N ASN A 136 -11.42 -4.85 18.57
CA ASN A 136 -11.25 -3.46 18.14
C ASN A 136 -10.40 -2.60 19.07
N LEU A 137 -10.37 -2.90 20.37
CA LEU A 137 -9.70 -2.08 21.39
C LEU A 137 -8.37 -2.66 21.86
N ILE A 138 -8.06 -3.92 21.52
CA ILE A 138 -6.79 -4.56 21.90
C ILE A 138 -6.05 -5.04 20.66
N VAL A 139 -6.67 -5.91 19.86
CA VAL A 139 -5.99 -6.53 18.70
C VAL A 139 -5.68 -5.49 17.63
N ALA A 140 -6.66 -4.69 17.22
CA ALA A 140 -6.48 -3.69 16.17
C ALA A 140 -5.43 -2.62 16.53
N PRO A 141 -5.40 -2.03 17.75
CA PRO A 141 -4.33 -1.11 18.16
C PRO A 141 -2.93 -1.72 18.10
N ILE A 142 -2.76 -2.98 18.52
CA ILE A 142 -1.46 -3.67 18.45
C ILE A 142 -1.04 -3.81 16.98
N GLN A 143 -1.92 -4.34 16.12
CA GLN A 143 -1.63 -4.53 14.71
C GLN A 143 -1.30 -3.21 13.99
N ASN A 144 -2.10 -2.17 14.23
CA ASN A 144 -1.90 -0.86 13.62
C ASN A 144 -0.62 -0.17 14.10
N SER A 145 -0.24 -0.36 15.36
CA SER A 145 1.03 0.16 15.89
C SER A 145 2.22 -0.54 15.24
N VAL A 146 2.21 -1.88 15.16
CA VAL A 146 3.26 -2.65 14.50
C VAL A 146 3.38 -2.26 13.03
N TYR A 147 2.25 -2.13 12.32
CA TYR A 147 2.21 -1.66 10.94
C TYR A 147 2.91 -0.30 10.78
N LEU A 148 2.56 0.69 11.60
CA LEU A 148 3.16 2.03 11.52
C LEU A 148 4.65 2.03 11.86
N ILE A 149 5.08 1.22 12.82
CA ILE A 149 6.49 1.04 13.16
C ILE A 149 7.25 0.45 11.95
N CYS A 150 6.77 -0.67 11.41
CA CYS A 150 7.38 -1.31 10.23
C CYS A 150 7.40 -0.37 9.03
N MET A 151 6.30 0.34 8.77
CA MET A 151 6.22 1.34 7.71
C MET A 151 7.26 2.44 7.89
N ALA A 152 7.46 2.96 9.11
CA ALA A 152 8.48 3.97 9.39
C ALA A 152 9.89 3.45 9.09
N LEU A 153 10.21 2.25 9.55
CA LEU A 153 11.52 1.61 9.34
C LEU A 153 11.78 1.35 7.84
N ILE A 154 10.79 0.81 7.12
CA ILE A 154 10.87 0.57 5.67
C ILE A 154 11.02 1.89 4.89
N ALA A 155 10.36 2.94 5.36
CA ALA A 155 10.44 4.30 4.81
C ALA A 155 11.80 4.98 5.07
N GLY A 156 12.66 4.37 5.90
CA GLY A 156 14.03 4.79 6.19
C GLY A 156 14.24 5.44 7.56
N ALA A 157 13.27 5.38 8.48
CA ALA A 157 13.48 5.87 9.84
C ALA A 157 14.61 5.09 10.52
N ARG A 158 15.57 5.80 11.11
CA ARG A 158 16.74 5.23 11.80
C ARG A 158 16.78 5.52 13.29
N THR A 159 15.98 6.46 13.78
CA THR A 159 15.95 6.83 15.21
C THR A 159 14.58 6.57 15.83
N PHE A 160 14.58 6.31 17.14
CA PHE A 160 13.34 6.15 17.91
C PHE A 160 12.40 7.35 17.76
N HIS A 161 12.96 8.57 17.76
CA HIS A 161 12.18 9.80 17.57
C HIS A 161 11.44 9.83 16.23
N GLN A 162 12.07 9.39 15.14
CA GLN A 162 11.43 9.31 13.82
C GLN A 162 10.30 8.30 13.80
N VAL A 163 10.52 7.10 14.37
CA VAL A 163 9.50 6.05 14.46
C VAL A 163 8.32 6.53 15.32
N LYS A 164 8.59 7.09 16.49
CA LYS A 164 7.58 7.65 17.40
C LYS A 164 6.76 8.76 16.71
N ALA A 165 7.39 9.62 15.93
CA ALA A 165 6.69 10.66 15.18
C ALA A 165 5.74 10.06 14.14
N THR A 166 6.16 9.04 13.39
CA THR A 166 5.30 8.33 12.44
C THR A 166 4.12 7.65 13.13
N VAL A 167 4.36 6.93 14.23
CA VAL A 167 3.28 6.28 14.99
C VAL A 167 2.31 7.31 15.53
N LYS A 168 2.78 8.37 16.18
CA LYS A 168 1.92 9.43 16.74
C LYS A 168 1.07 10.12 15.65
N ALA A 169 1.65 10.38 14.49
CA ALA A 169 0.95 11.02 13.39
C ALA A 169 -0.04 10.08 12.67
N GLY A 170 0.29 8.79 12.57
CA GLY A 170 -0.50 7.82 11.80
C GLY A 170 -1.55 7.06 12.60
N PHE A 171 -1.36 6.88 13.91
CA PHE A 171 -2.16 5.95 14.72
C PHE A 171 -3.65 6.29 14.69
N TRP A 172 -4.04 7.49 15.11
CA TRP A 172 -5.45 7.88 15.15
C TRP A 172 -6.12 7.92 13.78
N PRO A 173 -5.49 8.47 12.72
CA PRO A 173 -6.04 8.37 11.37
C PRO A 173 -6.32 6.93 10.93
N VAL A 174 -5.37 6.01 11.15
CA VAL A 174 -5.52 4.59 10.78
C VAL A 174 -6.62 3.92 11.61
N MET A 175 -6.66 4.19 12.93
CA MET A 175 -7.71 3.66 13.81
C MET A 175 -9.10 4.10 13.38
N LYS A 176 -9.29 5.39 13.06
CA LYS A 176 -10.59 5.92 12.59
C LYS A 176 -11.06 5.23 11.31
N VAL A 177 -10.15 5.07 10.34
CA VAL A 177 -10.49 4.36 9.08
C VAL A 177 -10.88 2.91 9.40
N SER A 178 -10.11 2.22 10.24
CA SER A 178 -10.43 0.85 10.65
C SER A 178 -11.80 0.75 11.32
N TRP A 179 -12.11 1.63 12.27
CA TRP A 179 -13.38 1.60 13.00
C TRP A 179 -14.61 1.94 12.15
N VAL A 180 -14.44 2.61 11.01
CA VAL A 180 -15.53 2.86 10.07
C VAL A 180 -15.64 1.74 9.06
N VAL A 181 -14.53 1.33 8.46
CA VAL A 181 -14.52 0.32 7.39
C VAL A 181 -14.87 -1.06 7.93
N SER A 182 -14.28 -1.48 9.05
CA SER A 182 -14.47 -2.83 9.59
C SER A 182 -15.94 -3.20 9.83
N PRO A 183 -16.76 -2.40 10.54
CA PRO A 183 -18.18 -2.73 10.73
C PRO A 183 -18.99 -2.65 9.44
N LEU A 184 -18.70 -1.69 8.56
CA LEU A 184 -19.40 -1.57 7.28
C LEU A 184 -19.15 -2.77 6.36
N SER A 185 -17.89 -3.18 6.26
CA SER A 185 -17.51 -4.37 5.49
C SER A 185 -18.08 -5.64 6.12
N LEU A 186 -18.13 -5.74 7.46
CA LEU A 186 -18.73 -6.87 8.14
C LEU A 186 -20.25 -6.95 7.89
N ALA A 187 -20.96 -5.82 7.98
CA ALA A 187 -22.40 -5.78 7.69
C ALA A 187 -22.70 -6.19 6.24
N PHE A 188 -21.88 -5.73 5.28
CA PHE A 188 -21.99 -6.16 3.89
C PHE A 188 -21.74 -7.67 3.73
N ALA A 189 -20.66 -8.19 4.34
CA ALA A 189 -20.34 -9.61 4.26
C ALA A 189 -21.45 -10.48 4.86
N GLN A 190 -22.04 -10.07 5.99
CA GLN A 190 -23.14 -10.79 6.63
C GLN A 190 -24.41 -10.82 5.78
N GLN A 191 -24.71 -9.74 5.06
CA GLN A 191 -25.94 -9.63 4.28
C GLN A 191 -25.84 -10.33 2.91
N PHE A 192 -24.66 -10.32 2.29
CA PHE A 192 -24.53 -10.67 0.87
C PHE A 192 -23.58 -11.83 0.57
N LEU A 193 -22.76 -12.29 1.52
CA LEU A 193 -21.69 -13.26 1.26
C LEU A 193 -21.77 -14.50 2.15
N PRO A 194 -21.55 -15.71 1.59
CA PRO A 194 -21.32 -16.91 2.38
C PRO A 194 -20.10 -16.76 3.30
N GLU A 195 -20.16 -17.31 4.52
CA GLU A 195 -19.07 -17.20 5.51
C GLU A 195 -17.71 -17.69 4.98
N THR A 196 -17.72 -18.68 4.08
CA THR A 196 -16.51 -19.23 3.46
C THR A 196 -15.75 -18.21 2.61
N THR A 197 -16.43 -17.19 2.05
CA THR A 197 -15.82 -16.17 1.19
C THR A 197 -15.44 -14.90 1.94
N TRP A 198 -15.70 -14.83 3.26
CA TRP A 198 -15.40 -13.64 4.06
C TRP A 198 -13.91 -13.31 4.08
N VAL A 199 -13.03 -14.30 4.24
CA VAL A 199 -11.58 -14.07 4.27
C VAL A 199 -11.06 -13.43 2.96
N PRO A 200 -11.32 -13.99 1.76
CA PRO A 200 -10.91 -13.33 0.53
C PRO A 200 -11.58 -11.96 0.34
N PHE A 201 -12.84 -11.78 0.74
CA PHE A 201 -13.50 -10.47 0.72
C PHE A 201 -12.78 -9.43 1.58
N PHE A 202 -12.48 -9.74 2.85
CA PHE A 202 -11.75 -8.83 3.74
C PHE A 202 -10.32 -8.56 3.26
N ASN A 203 -9.68 -9.52 2.60
CA ASN A 203 -8.38 -9.30 1.95
C ASN A 203 -8.47 -8.26 0.83
N ILE A 204 -9.54 -8.26 0.02
CA ILE A 204 -9.77 -7.26 -1.04
C ILE A 204 -10.02 -5.87 -0.42
N ILE A 205 -10.89 -5.78 0.58
CA ILE A 205 -11.14 -4.50 1.28
C ILE A 205 -9.83 -3.98 1.90
N GLY A 206 -9.12 -4.84 2.62
CA GLY A 206 -7.82 -4.50 3.21
C GLY A 206 -6.81 -4.06 2.16
N PHE A 207 -6.80 -4.70 0.98
CA PHE A 207 -5.97 -4.34 -0.15
C PHE A 207 -6.25 -2.91 -0.62
N ILE A 208 -7.53 -2.58 -0.88
CA ILE A 208 -7.98 -1.26 -1.37
C ILE A 208 -7.63 -0.17 -0.35
N ILE A 209 -8.04 -0.36 0.91
CA ILE A 209 -7.84 0.63 1.97
C ILE A 209 -6.35 0.82 2.28
N GLY A 210 -5.58 -0.27 2.38
CA GLY A 210 -4.15 -0.19 2.61
C GLY A 210 -3.42 0.51 1.46
N THR A 211 -3.80 0.25 0.20
CA THR A 211 -3.26 0.98 -0.96
C THR A 211 -3.58 2.47 -0.86
N TYR A 212 -4.84 2.82 -0.55
CA TYR A 212 -5.26 4.21 -0.40
C TYR A 212 -4.46 4.94 0.70
N ILE A 213 -4.37 4.36 1.90
CA ILE A 213 -3.64 4.95 3.03
C ILE A 213 -2.17 5.12 2.67
N ASN A 214 -1.55 4.11 2.06
CA ASN A 214 -0.14 4.14 1.71
C ASN A 214 0.15 5.18 0.60
N ALA A 215 -0.68 5.24 -0.45
CA ALA A 215 -0.57 6.22 -1.51
C ALA A 215 -0.76 7.67 -0.99
N HIS A 216 -1.79 7.89 -0.17
CA HIS A 216 -2.07 9.19 0.42
C HIS A 216 -0.93 9.66 1.34
N THR A 217 -0.37 8.75 2.15
CA THR A 217 0.78 9.03 3.02
C THR A 217 2.03 9.40 2.22
N LYS A 218 2.32 8.67 1.14
CA LYS A 218 3.41 8.97 0.20
C LYS A 218 3.24 10.33 -0.45
N LYS A 219 2.06 10.65 -0.98
CA LYS A 219 1.76 11.96 -1.58
C LYS A 219 2.01 13.10 -0.59
N LYS A 220 1.54 12.98 0.66
CA LYS A 220 1.79 13.99 1.71
C LYS A 220 3.28 14.16 2.02
N ARG A 221 4.02 13.05 2.15
CA ARG A 221 5.47 13.08 2.39
C ARG A 221 6.22 13.76 1.25
N LEU A 222 5.93 13.38 0.00
CA LEU A 222 6.55 13.97 -1.18
C LEU A 222 6.24 15.46 -1.30
N ALA A 223 4.99 15.87 -1.03
CA ALA A 223 4.62 17.28 -1.00
C ALA A 223 5.38 18.06 0.08
N ALA A 224 5.55 17.49 1.28
CA ALA A 224 6.33 18.13 2.34
C ALA A 224 7.82 18.26 1.98
N LEU A 225 8.40 17.25 1.33
CA LEU A 225 9.78 17.30 0.83
C LEU A 225 9.94 18.37 -0.27
N ARG A 226 9.00 18.45 -1.22
CA ARG A 226 8.99 19.49 -2.25
C ARG A 226 8.90 20.88 -1.64
N ARG A 227 8.02 21.10 -0.66
CA ARG A 227 7.91 22.40 0.03
C ARG A 227 9.21 22.81 0.73
N LYS A 228 9.93 21.87 1.35
CA LYS A 228 11.25 22.17 1.94
C LYS A 228 12.27 22.56 0.87
N HIS A 229 12.34 21.79 -0.22
CA HIS A 229 13.28 22.06 -1.31
C HIS A 229 13.02 23.41 -2.01
N TYR A 230 11.77 23.76 -2.28
CA TYR A 230 11.40 25.03 -2.92
C TYR A 230 11.36 26.20 -1.92
N GLY A 231 11.02 25.95 -0.66
CA GLY A 231 10.98 26.96 0.40
C GLY A 231 12.37 27.48 0.82
N GLU A 232 13.41 26.64 0.76
CA GLU A 232 14.81 27.10 0.95
C GLU A 232 15.36 27.84 -0.29
N GLY A 233 14.79 27.63 -1.48
CA GLY A 233 15.23 28.29 -2.73
C GLY A 233 14.59 29.66 -3.00
N GLY A 234 13.42 29.95 -2.42
CA GLY A 234 12.66 31.19 -2.67
C GLY A 234 13.03 32.39 -1.78
N GLY A 235 13.96 32.22 -0.83
CA GLY A 235 14.34 33.28 0.14
C GLY A 235 15.47 34.20 -0.31
N ARG A 236 16.01 34.06 -1.53
CA ARG A 236 17.12 34.87 -2.05
C ARG A 236 16.85 35.34 -3.48
N THR A 237 15.86 36.22 -3.64
CA THR A 237 15.76 37.07 -4.84
C THR A 237 15.39 38.50 -4.44
N SER A 238 16.42 39.34 -4.45
CA SER A 238 16.42 40.72 -4.97
C SER A 238 15.50 41.76 -4.31
N ARG A 239 16.05 42.50 -3.34
CA ARG A 239 15.63 43.88 -3.04
C ARG A 239 16.61 44.84 -3.74
N PRO A 240 16.21 45.60 -4.77
CA PRO A 240 17.06 46.64 -5.32
C PRO A 240 16.90 47.93 -4.50
N GLY A 241 18.03 48.49 -4.05
CA GLY A 241 18.14 49.89 -3.65
C GLY A 241 18.05 50.19 -2.15
N SER A 242 19.22 50.39 -1.51
CA SER A 242 19.52 51.61 -0.72
C SER A 242 20.99 51.58 -0.24
N ARG A 243 21.72 52.60 -0.70
CA ARG A 243 23.06 53.19 -0.42
C ARG A 243 24.02 52.62 0.68
N PRO A 244 25.35 52.85 0.51
CA PRO A 244 26.41 52.31 1.36
C PRO A 244 26.69 53.19 2.60
N GLY A 245 26.95 52.56 3.75
CA GLY A 245 27.41 53.25 4.95
C GLY A 245 27.89 52.31 6.06
N SER A 246 29.19 52.40 6.35
CA SER A 246 29.89 52.11 7.62
C SER A 246 29.80 50.74 8.31
N VAL A 247 30.93 50.04 8.23
CA VAL A 247 31.60 49.13 9.20
C VAL A 247 31.10 49.16 10.65
N SER A 248 30.84 47.98 11.23
CA SER A 248 31.36 47.50 12.53
C SER A 248 30.72 46.17 12.94
N GLY A 249 31.51 45.25 13.53
CA GLY A 249 30.97 44.22 14.44
C GLY A 249 31.07 42.78 13.97
N ARG A 250 32.25 42.18 14.16
CA ARG A 250 32.54 40.75 14.08
C ARG A 250 31.84 40.00 15.23
N ALA A 251 31.13 38.91 14.94
CA ALA A 251 30.91 37.80 15.87
C ALA A 251 30.89 36.50 15.07
N VAL A 252 31.83 35.63 15.41
CA VAL A 252 32.11 34.34 14.80
C VAL A 252 31.34 33.31 15.62
N ASP A 253 30.45 32.54 15.00
CA ASP A 253 29.98 31.29 15.59
C ASP A 253 29.98 30.20 14.51
N GLU A 254 31.04 29.41 14.61
CA GLU A 254 31.41 28.25 13.85
C GLU A 254 30.71 27.04 14.46
N TYR A 255 29.75 26.43 13.76
CA TYR A 255 29.36 25.05 14.03
C TYR A 255 29.23 24.28 12.71
N GLY A 256 30.16 23.34 12.57
CA GLY A 256 30.44 22.56 11.38
C GLY A 256 29.30 21.67 10.91
N ARG A 257 29.21 21.57 9.58
CA ARG A 257 28.38 20.65 8.82
C ARG A 257 29.29 19.50 8.36
N PRO A 258 29.02 18.22 8.68
CA PRO A 258 29.73 17.13 8.04
C PRO A 258 29.18 16.94 6.62
N ASP A 259 30.06 17.14 5.65
CA ASP A 259 29.87 16.87 4.23
C ASP A 259 30.16 15.37 4.00
N ASP A 260 29.14 14.59 3.64
CA ASP A 260 29.32 13.21 3.18
C ASP A 260 28.61 13.04 1.83
N ARG A 261 29.33 13.44 0.77
CA ARG A 261 29.08 12.97 -0.60
C ARG A 261 30.28 12.15 -1.07
N PRO A 262 30.12 10.86 -1.42
CA PRO A 262 31.17 10.15 -2.12
C PRO A 262 31.28 10.69 -3.55
N ARG A 263 32.51 11.08 -3.92
CA ARG A 263 32.95 11.17 -5.31
C ARG A 263 33.25 9.77 -5.82
N TYR A 264 33.07 9.62 -7.13
CA TYR A 264 33.23 8.45 -8.00
C TYR A 264 32.00 7.54 -8.10
#